data_AF-A0A9Q8SKH5-F1
#
_entry.id   AF-A0A9Q8SKH5-F1
#
_cell.length_a   1.000
_cell.length_b   1.000
_cell.length_c   1.000
_cell.angle_alpha   90.00
_cell.angle_beta   90.00
_cell.angle_gamma   90.00
#
_symmetry.space_group_name_H-M   'P 1'
#
loop_
_entity.id
_entity.type
_entity.pdbx_description
1 polymer ?
#
loop_
_entity_poly.entity_id
_entity_poly.type
_entity_poly.pdbx_seq_one_letter_code
_entity_poly.pdbx_strand_id
1 'polypeptide(L)'
;MEAMFRAYDTVRPPRGKWLVKSSREACEIYEWNHPDTMRDWDKCLKDLEERSHKIWDYDIEEMISCLEAEFADQIQSRLQPRRDPGLPRAVAPLRVKDAIAT
;
A
#
# COMPACT_ATOMS: atom_id res chain seq x y z
N MET A 1 -17.05 -4.90 -11.08
CA MET A 1 -16.31 -3.67 -11.42
C MET A 1 -15.70 -3.00 -10.18
N GLU A 2 -16.42 -2.81 -9.07
CA GLU A 2 -15.85 -2.11 -7.89
C GLU A 2 -14.54 -2.70 -7.32
N ALA A 3 -14.40 -4.03 -7.23
CA ALA A 3 -13.18 -4.66 -6.73
C ALA A 3 -11.95 -4.30 -7.59
N MET A 4 -12.13 -4.20 -8.92
CA MET A 4 -11.10 -3.77 -9.85
C MET A 4 -10.70 -2.30 -9.61
N PHE A 5 -11.68 -1.41 -9.45
CA PHE A 5 -11.40 0.01 -9.17
C PHE A 5 -10.68 0.19 -7.82
N ARG A 6 -11.06 -0.57 -6.79
CA ARG A 6 -10.34 -0.54 -5.51
C ARG A 6 -8.90 -1.01 -5.66
N ALA A 7 -8.65 -2.10 -6.39
CA ALA A 7 -7.29 -2.56 -6.64
C ALA A 7 -6.44 -1.51 -7.38
N TYR A 8 -7.02 -0.87 -8.39
CA TYR A 8 -6.38 0.24 -9.08
C TYR A 8 -6.05 1.40 -8.14
N ASP A 9 -7.04 1.86 -7.36
CA ASP A 9 -6.91 2.99 -6.44
C ASP A 9 -5.93 2.73 -5.29
N THR A 10 -5.70 1.46 -4.94
CA THR A 10 -4.67 1.06 -3.98
C THR A 10 -3.28 1.12 -4.61
N VAL A 11 -3.08 0.51 -5.78
CA VAL A 11 -1.74 0.26 -6.32
C VAL A 11 -1.17 1.43 -7.13
N ARG A 12 -1.98 2.12 -7.94
CA ARG A 12 -1.49 3.10 -8.94
C ARG A 12 -1.33 4.54 -8.44
N PRO A 13 -2.24 5.11 -7.64
CA PRO A 13 -2.18 6.52 -7.25
C PRO A 13 -0.89 6.97 -6.55
N PRO A 14 -0.23 6.16 -5.68
CA PRO A 14 1.02 6.59 -5.05
C PRO A 14 2.10 7.00 -6.06
N ARG A 15 2.34 6.20 -7.09
CA ARG A 15 3.30 6.52 -8.16
C ARG A 15 2.84 7.71 -9.00
N GLY A 16 1.56 7.76 -9.37
CA GLY A 16 1.01 8.87 -10.18
C GLY A 16 1.16 10.22 -9.48
N LYS A 17 0.87 10.28 -8.17
CA LYS A 17 1.04 11.49 -7.35
C LYS A 17 2.51 11.85 -7.20
N TRP A 18 3.38 10.87 -7.01
CA TRP A 18 4.83 11.10 -6.97
C TRP A 18 5.34 11.72 -8.28
N LEU A 19 4.91 11.22 -9.44
CA LEU A 19 5.35 11.74 -10.74
C LEU A 19 4.99 13.21 -10.91
N VAL A 20 3.74 13.60 -10.60
CA VAL A 20 3.30 15.00 -10.70
C VAL A 20 4.14 15.92 -9.81
N LYS A 21 4.43 15.49 -8.58
CA LYS A 21 5.30 16.24 -7.67
C LYS A 21 6.72 16.32 -8.23
N SER A 22 7.28 15.20 -8.67
CA SER A 22 8.63 15.11 -9.20
C SER A 22 8.84 15.96 -10.45
N SER A 23 7.83 16.10 -11.32
CA SER A 23 7.94 16.96 -12.50
C SER A 23 8.06 18.45 -12.14
N ARG A 24 7.38 18.89 -11.07
CA ARG A 24 7.49 20.28 -10.58
C ARG A 24 8.87 20.52 -9.96
N GLU A 25 9.32 19.62 -9.10
CA GLU A 25 10.63 19.71 -8.46
C GLU A 25 11.77 19.67 -9.50
N ALA A 26 11.67 18.84 -10.54
CA ALA A 26 12.64 18.83 -11.63
C ALA A 26 12.72 20.20 -12.35
N CYS A 27 11.58 20.88 -12.54
CA CYS A 27 11.56 22.24 -13.09
C CYS A 27 12.29 23.24 -12.18
N GLU A 28 12.05 23.16 -10.87
CA GLU A 28 12.75 23.98 -9.88
C GLU A 28 14.27 23.74 -9.90
N ILE A 29 14.71 22.49 -10.13
CA ILE A 29 16.12 22.13 -10.28
C ILE A 29 16.70 22.75 -11.56
N TYR A 30 15.99 22.66 -12.69
CA TYR A 30 16.43 23.27 -13.96
C TYR A 30 16.58 24.79 -13.86
N GLU A 31 15.77 25.43 -13.02
CA GLU A 31 15.79 26.87 -12.77
C GLU A 31 16.72 27.30 -11.63
N TRP A 32 17.46 26.35 -11.02
CA TRP A 32 18.31 26.57 -9.83
C TRP A 32 17.57 27.16 -8.61
N ASN A 33 16.28 26.84 -8.48
CA ASN A 33 15.40 27.31 -7.41
C ASN A 33 15.05 26.22 -6.39
N HIS A 34 15.42 24.96 -6.63
CA HIS A 34 15.17 23.88 -5.68
C HIS A 34 16.08 24.06 -4.44
N PRO A 35 15.52 24.10 -3.21
CA PRO A 35 16.27 24.50 -2.01
C PRO A 35 17.42 23.56 -1.66
N ASP A 36 17.30 22.28 -2.00
CA ASP A 36 18.30 21.26 -1.64
C ASP A 36 19.51 21.23 -2.58
N THR A 37 19.37 21.73 -3.81
CA THR A 37 20.42 21.68 -4.84
C THR A 37 20.93 23.08 -5.20
N MET A 38 20.05 24.10 -5.23
CA MET A 38 20.36 25.47 -5.64
C MET A 38 21.15 25.49 -6.96
N ARG A 39 22.41 25.95 -6.95
CA ARG A 39 23.31 26.02 -8.12
C ARG A 39 24.41 24.95 -8.12
N ASP A 40 24.32 23.98 -7.24
CA ASP A 40 25.27 22.88 -7.13
C ASP A 40 24.97 21.86 -8.24
N TRP A 41 25.75 21.91 -9.32
CA TRP A 41 25.50 21.10 -10.52
C TRP A 41 25.53 19.60 -10.25
N ASP A 42 26.48 19.13 -9.42
CA ASP A 42 26.62 17.72 -9.12
C ASP A 42 25.40 17.19 -8.35
N LYS A 43 24.85 18.01 -7.43
CA LYS A 43 23.59 17.67 -6.75
C LYS A 43 22.39 17.70 -7.70
N CYS A 44 22.29 18.69 -8.57
CA CYS A 44 21.22 18.77 -9.56
C CYS A 44 21.22 17.52 -10.47
N LEU A 45 22.38 17.17 -11.02
CA LEU A 45 22.53 16.02 -11.91
C LEU A 45 22.16 14.72 -11.19
N LYS A 46 22.68 14.53 -9.97
CA LYS A 46 22.38 13.34 -9.17
C LYS A 46 20.88 13.18 -8.91
N ASP A 47 20.19 14.24 -8.48
CA ASP A 47 18.76 14.18 -8.20
C ASP A 47 17.94 13.90 -9.47
N LEU A 48 18.27 14.56 -10.57
CA LEU A 48 17.61 14.33 -11.86
C LEU A 48 17.84 12.90 -12.38
N GLU A 49 19.05 12.36 -12.21
CA GLU A 49 19.38 10.98 -12.57
C GLU A 49 18.57 9.98 -11.74
N GLU A 50 18.56 10.13 -10.42
CA GLU A 50 17.78 9.26 -9.51
C GLU A 50 16.27 9.26 -9.85
N ARG A 51 15.69 10.44 -10.12
CA ARG A 51 14.29 10.58 -10.55
C ARG A 51 14.03 9.91 -11.89
N SER A 52 14.95 10.08 -12.84
CA SER A 52 14.82 9.51 -14.18
C SER A 52 14.86 7.98 -14.13
N HIS A 53 15.80 7.39 -13.39
CA HIS A 53 15.88 5.95 -13.19
C HIS A 53 14.65 5.40 -12.46
N LYS A 54 14.10 6.11 -11.48
CA LYS A 54 12.81 5.72 -10.87
C LYS A 54 11.63 5.71 -11.86
N ILE A 55 11.71 6.47 -12.95
CA ILE A 55 10.70 6.46 -14.02
C ILE A 55 10.99 5.31 -14.99
N TRP A 56 12.22 5.21 -15.49
CA TRP A 56 12.63 4.30 -16.56
C TRP A 56 12.73 2.85 -16.12
N ASP A 57 13.29 2.61 -14.93
CA ASP A 57 13.53 1.27 -14.38
C ASP A 57 12.36 0.79 -13.53
N TYR A 58 11.16 1.35 -13.73
CA TYR A 58 9.99 0.96 -12.97
C TYR A 58 9.54 -0.45 -13.33
N ASP A 59 9.45 -1.32 -12.33
CA ASP A 59 8.96 -2.68 -12.49
C ASP A 59 7.44 -2.68 -12.73
N ILE A 60 7.07 -2.80 -14.01
CA ILE A 60 5.68 -2.88 -14.44
C ILE A 60 5.08 -4.25 -14.10
N GLU A 61 5.88 -5.32 -14.18
CA GLU A 61 5.44 -6.70 -13.94
C GLU A 61 5.12 -6.92 -12.46
N GLU A 62 5.95 -6.38 -11.56
CA GLU A 62 5.65 -6.35 -10.12
C GLU A 62 4.36 -5.58 -9.86
N MET A 63 4.16 -4.43 -10.49
CA MET A 63 2.95 -3.62 -10.31
C MET A 63 1.68 -4.33 -10.82
N ILE A 64 1.76 -5.07 -11.93
CA ILE A 64 0.67 -5.91 -12.42
C ILE A 64 0.39 -7.04 -11.42
N SER A 65 1.44 -7.70 -10.93
CA SER A 65 1.30 -8.76 -9.92
C SER A 65 0.63 -8.25 -8.63
N CYS A 66 0.97 -7.04 -8.18
CA CYS A 66 0.29 -6.39 -7.05
C CYS A 66 -1.19 -6.08 -7.35
N LEU A 67 -1.51 -5.63 -8.57
CA LEU A 67 -2.91 -5.38 -8.97
C LEU A 67 -3.73 -6.67 -8.95
N GLU A 68 -3.19 -7.77 -9.47
CA GLU A 68 -3.86 -9.06 -9.48
C GLU A 68 -4.07 -9.59 -8.06
N ALA A 69 -3.06 -9.49 -7.19
CA ALA A 69 -3.15 -9.89 -5.80
C ALA A 69 -4.19 -9.07 -5.02
N GLU A 70 -4.17 -7.75 -5.14
CA GLU A 70 -5.15 -6.87 -4.49
C GLU A 70 -6.55 -7.13 -5.02
N PHE A 71 -6.72 -7.32 -6.33
CA PHE A 71 -8.01 -7.68 -6.90
C PHE A 71 -8.53 -9.00 -6.34
N ALA A 72 -7.68 -10.03 -6.25
CA ALA A 72 -8.05 -11.32 -5.67
C ALA A 72 -8.47 -11.17 -4.20
N ASP A 73 -7.77 -10.36 -3.41
CA ASP A 73 -8.13 -10.07 -2.01
C ASP A 73 -9.48 -9.34 -1.92
N GLN A 74 -9.72 -8.34 -2.77
CA GLN A 74 -10.99 -7.62 -2.83
C GLN A 74 -12.17 -8.53 -3.22
N ILE A 75 -11.94 -9.56 -4.05
CA ILE A 75 -12.95 -10.56 -4.36
C ILE A 75 -13.16 -11.52 -3.19
N GLN A 76 -12.08 -12.02 -2.59
CA GLN A 76 -12.15 -12.98 -1.49
C GLN A 76 -12.82 -12.38 -0.24
N SER A 77 -12.47 -11.15 0.11
CA SER A 77 -13.07 -10.41 1.24
C SER A 77 -14.57 -10.17 1.07
N ARG A 78 -15.06 -10.07 -0.18
CA ARG A 78 -16.50 -9.97 -0.48
C ARG A 78 -17.21 -11.33 -0.44
N LEU A 79 -16.51 -12.41 -0.79
CA LEU A 79 -17.07 -13.76 -0.82
C LEU A 79 -17.16 -14.42 0.56
N GLN A 80 -16.34 -14.00 1.53
CA GLN A 80 -16.54 -14.42 2.90
C GLN A 80 -17.81 -13.77 3.45
N PRO A 81 -18.87 -14.54 3.80
CA PRO A 81 -19.96 -13.97 4.58
C PRO A 81 -19.35 -13.41 5.86
N ARG A 82 -19.81 -12.23 6.33
CA ARG A 82 -19.46 -11.75 7.67
C ARG A 82 -19.57 -12.95 8.59
N ARG A 83 -18.42 -13.42 9.08
CA ARG A 83 -18.38 -14.48 10.07
C ARG A 83 -18.89 -13.79 11.32
N ASP A 84 -20.21 -13.75 11.49
CA ASP A 84 -20.79 -13.39 12.77
C ASP A 84 -20.12 -14.33 13.77
N PRO A 85 -19.38 -13.82 14.76
CA PRO A 85 -18.90 -14.67 15.84
C PRO A 85 -20.16 -15.11 16.57
N GLY A 86 -20.71 -16.24 16.13
CA GLY A 86 -21.90 -16.85 16.69
C GLY A 86 -21.75 -16.89 18.20
N LEU A 87 -22.81 -16.44 18.87
CA LEU A 87 -23.03 -16.37 20.31
C LEU A 87 -22.11 -17.33 21.09
N PRO A 88 -21.37 -16.87 22.12
CA PRO A 88 -20.46 -17.74 22.86
C PRO A 88 -21.22 -18.98 23.34
N ARG A 89 -20.72 -20.14 22.91
CA ARG A 89 -21.26 -21.47 23.27
C ARG A 89 -21.41 -21.50 24.79
N ALA A 90 -22.65 -21.66 25.26
CA ALA A 90 -22.97 -21.68 26.68
C ALA A 90 -22.02 -22.65 27.40
N VAL A 91 -21.25 -22.11 28.34
CA VAL A 91 -20.38 -22.88 29.21
C VAL A 91 -21.28 -23.72 30.11
N ALA A 92 -21.17 -25.04 30.01
CA ALA A 92 -21.92 -25.96 30.85
C ALA A 92 -21.55 -25.72 32.33
N PRO A 93 -22.52 -25.80 33.28
CA PRO A 93 -22.24 -25.53 34.68
C PRO A 93 -21.31 -26.61 35.25
N LEU A 94 -20.26 -26.16 35.94
CA LEU A 94 -19.34 -27.02 36.68
C LEU A 94 -20.14 -27.81 37.73
N ARG A 95 -20.12 -29.14 37.63
CA ARG A 95 -20.74 -30.03 38.62
C ARG A 95 -19.87 -30.03 39.89
N VAL A 96 -20.30 -29.29 40.91
CA VAL A 96 -19.73 -29.37 42.26
C VAL A 96 -20.09 -30.73 42.86
N LYS A 97 -19.10 -31.64 42.98
CA LYS A 97 -19.16 -32.77 43.92
C LYS A 97 -17.78 -33.17 44.42
N ASP A 98 -17.72 -33.30 45.74
CA ASP A 98 -16.84 -34.13 46.56
C ASP A 98 -15.50 -33.53 47.01
N ALA A 99 -15.57 -32.77 48.11
CA ALA A 99 -14.52 -32.69 49.12
C ALA A 99 -15.17 -32.57 50.52
N ILE A 100 -15.58 -33.71 51.08
CA ILE A 100 -15.69 -33.93 52.53
C ILE A 100 -14.80 -35.14 52.84
N ALA A 101 -14.11 -35.09 53.98
CA ALA A 101 -13.11 -36.01 54.57
C ALA A 101 -11.67 -35.53 54.29
N THR A 102 -10.82 -35.22 55.27
CA THR A 102 -10.76 -35.52 56.72
C THR A 102 -10.02 -34.40 57.43
#